data_AF-K6GA23-F1
#
_entry.id   AF-K6GA23-F1
#
_cell.length_a   1.000
_cell.length_b   1.000
_cell.length_c   1.000
_cell.angle_alpha   90.00
_cell.angle_beta   90.00
_cell.angle_gamma   90.00
#
_symmetry.space_group_name_H-M   'P 1'
#
loop_
_entity.id
_entity.type
_entity.pdbx_description
1 polymer ?
#
loop_
_entity_poly.entity_id
_entity_poly.type
_entity_poly.pdbx_seq_one_letter_code
_entity_poly.pdbx_strand_id
1 'polypeptide(L)'
;MLHHPFASHDQEAAGLSRRAVLKAGLVGACTLLTPCAAWAAAKKEHPADPKAAPKAPPGPAPATPDPGYYMANKAKFIADFKGVCGGAEKWMAARIPAPTAKAASDDALRRFELLLPTLPDLGGTANRNQPFITMAGWLAALCQAMREKGMTAKDSGRLLYDLYAADWASVPPAKAQAMGAALFTPAAQESIKLWAETTQKRLLPGDWVVRYVAPDKTFDVGYDYLECGACKYFKAQGVAEVAPYYCLNDFLASRAQGTGLSRQHTIAQGDPLCDFRYKRGRPVTQDWNTETPKFKVG
;
A
#
# COMPACT_ATOMS: atom_id res chain seq x y z
N MET A 1 -39.02 1.36 3.27
CA MET A 1 -38.05 0.24 3.27
C MET A 1 -38.10 -0.39 1.90
N LEU A 2 -37.22 0.01 0.99
CA LEU A 2 -37.11 -0.59 -0.34
C LEU A 2 -35.64 -0.92 -0.55
N HIS A 3 -35.31 -2.19 -0.31
CA HIS A 3 -34.09 -2.79 -0.80
C HIS A 3 -34.15 -2.79 -2.33
N HIS A 4 -33.37 -1.94 -2.98
CA HIS A 4 -33.00 -2.18 -4.37
C HIS A 4 -31.80 -3.12 -4.37
N PRO A 5 -31.95 -4.37 -4.84
CA PRO A 5 -30.83 -5.28 -4.96
C PRO A 5 -29.96 -4.76 -6.12
N PHE A 6 -28.68 -4.49 -5.83
CA PHE A 6 -27.67 -4.34 -6.87
C PHE A 6 -27.73 -5.60 -7.75
N ALA A 7 -28.06 -5.41 -9.02
CA ALA A 7 -28.22 -6.49 -9.98
C ALA A 7 -26.96 -7.37 -10.04
N SER A 8 -27.19 -8.67 -10.23
CA SER A 8 -26.19 -9.73 -10.39
C SER A 8 -25.03 -9.33 -11.31
N HIS A 9 -23.82 -9.37 -10.76
CA HIS A 9 -22.57 -8.92 -11.41
C HIS A 9 -21.98 -9.97 -12.37
N ASP A 10 -22.76 -10.47 -13.33
CA ASP A 10 -22.27 -11.40 -14.36
C ASP A 10 -22.27 -10.84 -15.80
N GLN A 11 -22.51 -9.54 -15.98
CA GLN A 11 -22.29 -8.88 -17.26
C GLN A 11 -21.54 -7.56 -17.08
N GLU A 12 -20.66 -7.28 -18.05
CA GLU A 12 -19.83 -6.07 -18.22
C GLU A 12 -18.42 -6.06 -17.59
N ALA A 13 -17.57 -6.93 -18.12
CA ALA A 13 -16.15 -6.64 -18.32
C ALA A 13 -15.89 -5.64 -19.48
N ALA A 14 -16.84 -4.77 -19.82
CA ALA A 14 -16.76 -3.86 -20.95
C ALA A 14 -16.89 -2.40 -20.47
N GLY A 15 -15.91 -1.55 -20.79
CA GLY A 15 -16.22 -0.12 -20.97
C GLY A 15 -15.35 0.95 -20.31
N LEU A 16 -14.21 0.66 -19.67
CA LEU A 16 -13.27 1.72 -19.27
C LEU A 16 -11.98 1.64 -20.10
N SER A 17 -11.90 2.47 -21.14
CA SER A 17 -10.73 2.50 -22.02
C SER A 17 -9.46 2.89 -21.26
N ARG A 18 -8.31 2.29 -21.64
CA ARG A 18 -6.98 2.51 -21.05
C ARG A 18 -6.58 3.99 -20.93
N ARG A 19 -7.19 4.89 -21.72
CA ARG A 19 -6.92 6.33 -21.68
C ARG A 19 -7.59 7.06 -20.49
N ALA A 20 -8.62 6.48 -19.88
CA ALA A 20 -9.44 7.19 -18.88
C ALA A 20 -8.79 7.28 -17.48
N VAL A 21 -7.85 6.39 -17.15
CA VAL A 21 -7.33 6.17 -15.77
C VAL A 21 -5.88 6.63 -15.57
N LEU A 22 -5.23 7.20 -16.58
CA LEU A 22 -3.77 7.51 -16.66
C LEU A 22 -3.18 8.52 -15.64
N LYS A 23 -3.83 8.81 -14.51
CA LYS A 23 -3.33 9.77 -13.49
C LYS A 23 -3.54 9.34 -12.03
N ALA A 24 -3.78 8.07 -11.72
CA ALA A 24 -3.98 7.65 -10.33
C ALA A 24 -2.65 7.51 -9.54
N GLY A 25 -1.51 7.29 -10.21
CA GLY A 25 -0.18 7.43 -9.59
C GLY A 25 0.16 6.41 -8.48
N LEU A 26 -0.67 5.38 -8.29
CA LEU A 26 -0.52 4.37 -7.23
C LEU A 26 0.72 3.49 -7.41
N VAL A 27 1.23 3.30 -8.64
CA VAL A 27 2.44 2.51 -8.91
C VAL A 27 3.70 3.15 -8.30
N GLY A 28 3.73 4.48 -8.12
CA GLY A 28 4.86 5.18 -7.50
C GLY A 28 5.14 4.75 -6.05
N ALA A 29 4.15 4.13 -5.38
CA ALA A 29 4.28 3.54 -4.06
C ALA A 29 4.99 2.16 -4.06
N CYS A 30 5.01 1.46 -5.20
CA CYS A 30 5.47 0.07 -5.29
C CYS A 30 6.93 -0.07 -5.78
N THR A 31 7.64 1.04 -6.00
CA THR A 31 9.03 1.06 -6.47
C THR A 31 10.08 0.82 -5.37
N LEU A 32 9.69 0.45 -4.15
CA LEU A 32 10.62 0.23 -3.02
C LEU A 32 11.17 -1.21 -2.89
N LEU A 33 11.12 -2.00 -3.97
CA LEU A 33 11.87 -3.27 -4.06
C LEU A 33 13.34 -3.06 -4.46
N THR A 34 13.75 -1.83 -4.78
CA THR A 34 15.17 -1.47 -4.81
C THR A 34 15.72 -1.43 -3.38
N PRO A 35 16.92 -1.98 -3.12
CA PRO A 35 17.55 -1.84 -1.82
C PRO A 35 17.63 -0.35 -1.47
N CYS A 36 17.11 0.02 -0.29
CA CYS A 36 17.27 1.37 0.24
C CYS A 36 18.77 1.70 0.25
N ALA A 37 19.18 2.61 -0.64
CA ALA A 37 20.55 3.14 -0.67
C ALA A 37 20.97 3.75 0.68
N ALA A 38 20.00 4.09 1.54
CA ALA A 38 20.19 4.64 2.87
C ALA A 38 20.98 3.73 3.84
N TRP A 39 21.00 2.41 3.66
CA TRP A 39 21.69 1.51 4.60
C TRP A 39 23.15 1.18 4.24
N ALA A 40 23.61 1.53 3.04
CA ALA A 40 25.03 1.36 2.68
C ALA A 40 25.94 2.48 3.27
N ALA A 41 25.36 3.60 3.72
CA ALA A 41 26.11 4.78 4.13
C ALA A 41 26.55 4.79 5.61
N ALA A 42 26.04 3.89 6.45
CA ALA A 42 26.25 3.95 7.91
C ALA A 42 27.60 3.37 8.42
N LYS A 43 28.63 3.24 7.55
CA LYS A 43 29.91 2.59 7.92
C LYS A 43 31.18 3.39 7.59
N LYS A 44 31.11 4.72 7.50
CA LYS A 44 32.33 5.55 7.39
C LYS A 44 32.28 6.75 8.32
N GLU A 45 32.55 6.51 9.60
CA GLU A 45 33.09 7.56 10.48
C GLU A 45 34.60 7.37 10.55
N HIS A 46 35.34 8.37 10.04
CA HIS A 46 36.77 8.51 10.26
C HIS A 46 37.00 9.21 11.61
N PRO A 47 38.05 8.83 12.38
CA PRO A 47 38.33 9.48 13.66
C PRO A 47 38.78 10.94 13.45
N ALA A 48 38.24 11.84 14.27
CA ALA A 48 38.52 13.27 14.26
C ALA A 48 39.91 13.60 14.85
N ASP A 49 40.50 14.68 14.33
CA ASP A 49 41.84 15.20 14.59
C ASP A 49 41.96 15.86 16.00
N PRO A 50 42.97 15.56 16.86
CA PRO A 50 42.92 15.88 18.30
C PRO A 50 43.24 17.33 18.71
N LYS A 51 43.22 18.32 17.80
CA LYS A 51 43.77 19.67 18.10
C LYS A 51 42.81 20.87 17.95
N ALA A 52 41.50 20.67 17.97
CA ALA A 52 40.54 21.78 18.02
C ALA A 52 40.01 22.02 19.45
N ALA A 53 40.31 23.20 20.02
CA ALA A 53 39.74 23.64 21.29
C ALA A 53 38.21 23.90 21.14
N PRO A 54 37.38 23.53 22.13
CA PRO A 54 35.92 23.59 22.00
C PRO A 54 35.42 25.04 22.10
N LYS A 55 34.75 25.52 21.06
CA LYS A 55 33.86 26.68 21.15
C LYS A 55 32.56 26.23 21.84
N ALA A 56 32.12 26.98 22.83
CA ALA A 56 30.83 26.75 23.48
C ALA A 56 29.71 26.79 22.42
N PRO A 57 28.89 25.73 22.30
CA PRO A 57 27.79 25.73 21.34
C PRO A 57 26.75 26.77 21.76
N PRO A 58 26.17 27.53 20.80
CA PRO A 58 25.01 28.35 21.09
C PRO A 58 23.89 27.45 21.65
N GLY A 59 23.23 27.92 22.71
CA GLY A 59 22.14 27.17 23.36
C GLY A 59 21.06 26.74 22.35
N PRO A 60 20.40 25.59 22.58
CA PRO A 60 19.44 25.07 21.62
C PRO A 60 18.34 26.10 21.38
N ALA A 61 18.21 26.55 20.13
CA ALA A 61 17.04 27.26 19.68
C ALA A 61 15.80 26.41 20.01
N PRO A 62 14.66 27.01 20.39
CA PRO A 62 13.44 26.26 20.64
C PRO A 62 13.11 25.45 19.38
N ALA A 63 13.24 24.12 19.49
CA ALA A 63 12.98 23.21 18.40
C ALA A 63 11.50 23.36 18.02
N THR A 64 11.24 23.83 16.81
CA THR A 64 9.91 23.75 16.22
C THR A 64 9.50 22.27 16.26
N PRO A 65 8.31 21.90 16.75
CA PRO A 65 7.89 20.50 16.77
C PRO A 65 8.04 19.90 15.37
N ASP A 66 8.68 18.74 15.28
CA ASP A 66 8.79 18.02 14.01
C ASP A 66 7.37 17.80 13.46
N PRO A 67 7.02 18.38 12.29
CA PRO A 67 5.69 18.22 11.72
C PRO A 67 5.35 16.75 11.44
N GLY A 68 6.34 15.86 11.41
CA GLY A 68 6.18 14.46 11.02
C GLY A 68 6.11 14.31 9.50
N TYR A 69 6.37 13.11 9.01
CA TYR A 69 6.55 12.82 7.58
C TYR A 69 5.38 13.29 6.73
N TYR A 70 4.15 13.04 7.17
CA TYR A 70 2.95 13.40 6.42
C TYR A 70 2.72 14.90 6.34
N MET A 71 2.86 15.62 7.45
CA MET A 71 2.58 17.06 7.46
C MET A 71 3.71 17.86 6.80
N ALA A 72 4.95 17.42 6.94
CA ALA A 72 6.08 17.96 6.17
C ALA A 72 5.85 17.88 4.66
N ASN A 73 5.07 16.90 4.20
CA ASN A 73 4.80 16.63 2.79
C ASN A 73 3.31 16.79 2.43
N LYS A 74 2.53 17.54 3.23
CA LYS A 74 1.05 17.59 3.12
C LYS A 74 0.57 17.87 1.71
N ALA A 75 1.09 18.92 1.08
CA ALA A 75 0.66 19.34 -0.25
C ALA A 75 0.81 18.23 -1.30
N LYS A 76 1.90 17.44 -1.20
CA LYS A 76 2.14 16.30 -2.10
C LYS A 76 1.11 15.20 -1.88
N PHE A 77 0.87 14.78 -0.64
CA PHE A 77 -0.09 13.70 -0.36
C PHE A 77 -1.52 14.07 -0.75
N ILE A 78 -1.93 15.33 -0.55
CA ILE A 78 -3.23 15.83 -1.01
C ILE A 78 -3.31 15.83 -2.55
N ALA A 79 -2.25 16.28 -3.23
CA ALA A 79 -2.22 16.28 -4.69
C ALA A 79 -2.27 14.86 -5.29
N ASP A 80 -1.50 13.92 -4.72
CA ASP A 80 -1.53 12.52 -5.12
C ASP A 80 -2.94 11.94 -4.96
N PHE A 81 -3.57 12.13 -3.79
CA PHE A 81 -4.90 11.60 -3.54
C PHE A 81 -5.98 12.28 -4.40
N LYS A 82 -5.84 13.56 -4.71
CA LYS A 82 -6.73 14.24 -5.68
C LYS A 82 -6.69 13.55 -7.05
N GLY A 83 -5.52 13.06 -7.48
CA GLY A 83 -5.38 12.25 -8.69
C GLY A 83 -6.17 10.94 -8.60
N VAL A 84 -6.05 10.24 -7.47
CA VAL A 84 -6.83 9.02 -7.17
C VAL A 84 -8.34 9.30 -7.18
N CYS A 85 -8.82 10.37 -6.53
CA CYS A 85 -10.22 10.77 -6.53
C CYS A 85 -10.76 11.05 -7.94
N GLY A 86 -9.95 11.60 -8.84
CA GLY A 86 -10.33 11.81 -10.24
C GLY A 86 -10.52 10.49 -11.00
N GLY A 87 -9.73 9.45 -10.69
CA GLY A 87 -9.95 8.10 -11.19
C GLY A 87 -11.19 7.44 -10.57
N ALA A 88 -11.36 7.59 -9.26
CA ALA A 88 -12.50 7.08 -8.50
C ALA A 88 -13.82 7.66 -9.01
N GLU A 89 -13.87 8.97 -9.29
CA GLU A 89 -15.06 9.64 -9.81
C GLU A 89 -15.50 9.02 -11.13
N LYS A 90 -14.58 8.84 -12.07
CA LYS A 90 -14.88 8.21 -13.37
C LYS A 90 -15.32 6.76 -13.22
N TRP A 91 -14.65 6.01 -12.33
CA TRP A 91 -15.00 4.62 -12.06
C TRP A 91 -16.42 4.51 -11.49
N MET A 92 -16.79 5.39 -10.56
CA MET A 92 -18.13 5.44 -9.96
C MET A 92 -19.19 5.95 -10.94
N ALA A 93 -18.91 7.00 -11.71
CA ALA A 93 -19.86 7.59 -12.66
C ALA A 93 -20.27 6.63 -13.79
N ALA A 94 -19.49 5.58 -14.03
CA ALA A 94 -19.85 4.49 -14.95
C ALA A 94 -20.92 3.53 -14.36
N ARG A 95 -21.25 3.64 -13.07
CA ARG A 95 -22.08 2.67 -12.32
C ARG A 95 -23.20 3.33 -11.51
N ILE A 96 -23.00 4.58 -11.11
CA ILE A 96 -23.94 5.39 -10.33
C ILE A 96 -24.09 6.78 -10.96
N PRO A 97 -25.16 7.55 -10.63
CA PRO A 97 -25.34 8.89 -11.18
C PRO A 97 -24.11 9.77 -10.98
N ALA A 98 -23.71 10.48 -12.05
CA ALA A 98 -22.50 11.30 -12.05
C ALA A 98 -22.43 12.34 -10.90
N PRO A 99 -23.52 13.04 -10.50
CA PRO A 99 -23.50 13.93 -9.35
C PRO A 99 -23.15 13.20 -8.03
N THR A 100 -23.65 11.97 -7.85
CA THR A 100 -23.36 11.14 -6.68
C THR A 100 -21.91 10.66 -6.67
N ALA A 101 -21.38 10.25 -7.84
CA ALA A 101 -19.98 9.87 -8.00
C ALA A 101 -19.03 11.02 -7.66
N LYS A 102 -19.33 12.23 -8.18
CA LYS A 102 -18.57 13.43 -7.88
C LYS A 102 -18.61 13.76 -6.38
N ALA A 103 -19.79 13.75 -5.78
CA ALA A 103 -19.95 14.02 -4.35
C ALA A 103 -19.13 13.03 -3.49
N ALA A 104 -19.16 11.74 -3.81
CA ALA A 104 -18.36 10.73 -3.11
C ALA A 104 -16.85 10.99 -3.23
N SER A 105 -16.35 11.37 -4.41
CA SER A 105 -14.93 11.69 -4.61
C SER A 105 -14.49 12.97 -3.89
N ASP A 106 -15.32 14.02 -3.90
CA ASP A 106 -15.05 15.26 -3.17
C ASP A 106 -15.08 15.03 -1.64
N ASP A 107 -16.03 14.24 -1.16
CA ASP A 107 -16.14 13.83 0.24
C ASP A 107 -14.91 13.03 0.68
N ALA A 108 -14.45 12.08 -0.15
CA ALA A 108 -13.24 11.30 0.12
C ALA A 108 -12.02 12.21 0.25
N LEU A 109 -11.82 13.16 -0.66
CA LEU A 109 -10.68 14.09 -0.63
C LEU A 109 -10.66 14.91 0.68
N ARG A 110 -11.82 15.46 1.09
CA ARG A 110 -11.94 16.20 2.36
C ARG A 110 -11.63 15.31 3.56
N ARG A 111 -12.12 14.07 3.57
CA ARG A 111 -11.84 13.10 4.64
C ARG A 111 -10.36 12.77 4.72
N PHE A 112 -9.70 12.53 3.59
CA PHE A 112 -8.29 12.22 3.59
C PHE A 112 -7.44 13.37 4.15
N GLU A 113 -7.80 14.63 3.88
CA GLU A 113 -7.12 15.76 4.49
C GLU A 113 -7.22 15.78 6.03
N LEU A 114 -8.37 15.36 6.58
CA LEU A 114 -8.57 15.20 8.03
C LEU A 114 -7.83 13.97 8.60
N LEU A 115 -7.75 12.88 7.83
CA LEU A 115 -7.05 11.66 8.23
C LEU A 115 -5.52 11.81 8.15
N LEU A 116 -5.01 12.66 7.26
CA LEU A 116 -3.58 12.80 6.99
C LEU A 116 -2.72 13.01 8.25
N PRO A 117 -3.03 13.92 9.19
CA PRO A 117 -2.25 14.09 10.43
C PRO A 117 -2.32 12.88 11.38
N THR A 118 -3.29 11.97 11.18
CA THR A 118 -3.49 10.78 12.02
C THR A 118 -2.93 9.50 11.40
N LEU A 119 -2.42 9.56 10.17
CA LEU A 119 -1.76 8.42 9.55
C LEU A 119 -0.50 8.06 10.34
N PRO A 120 -0.26 6.77 10.62
CA PRO A 120 0.97 6.34 11.28
C PRO A 120 2.21 6.77 10.48
N ASP A 121 3.05 7.61 11.07
CA ASP A 121 4.39 7.85 10.56
C ASP A 121 5.25 6.62 10.85
N LEU A 122 5.69 5.94 9.79
CA LEU A 122 6.47 4.72 9.89
C LEU A 122 7.98 5.00 9.68
N GLY A 123 8.42 6.26 9.79
CA GLY A 123 9.79 6.67 9.49
C GLY A 123 9.98 7.12 8.04
N GLY A 124 8.91 7.55 7.38
CA GLY A 124 8.93 8.13 6.04
C GLY A 124 9.55 7.21 4.98
N THR A 125 10.37 7.79 4.10
CA THR A 125 10.97 7.08 2.96
C THR A 125 12.01 6.04 3.36
N ALA A 126 12.47 6.03 4.62
CA ALA A 126 13.39 5.01 5.13
C ALA A 126 12.69 3.68 5.41
N ASN A 127 11.36 3.68 5.57
CA ASN A 127 10.58 2.48 5.80
C ASN A 127 9.83 2.05 4.54
N ARG A 128 10.11 0.83 4.08
CA ARG A 128 9.47 0.24 2.90
C ARG A 128 7.94 0.10 3.02
N ASN A 129 7.41 0.10 4.24
CA ASN A 129 5.97 0.00 4.46
C ASN A 129 5.23 1.34 4.40
N GLN A 130 5.93 2.47 4.41
CA GLN A 130 5.33 3.81 4.43
C GLN A 130 4.34 4.06 3.27
N PRO A 131 4.60 3.63 2.03
CA PRO A 131 3.63 3.86 0.95
C PRO A 131 2.35 3.02 1.11
N PHE A 132 2.44 1.83 1.70
CA PHE A 132 1.28 0.96 1.92
C PHE A 132 0.31 1.56 2.93
N ILE A 133 0.81 2.18 4.01
CA ILE A 133 -0.07 2.85 4.97
C ILE A 133 -0.72 4.12 4.37
N THR A 134 -0.04 4.82 3.46
CA THR A 134 -0.65 5.92 2.69
C THR A 134 -1.80 5.41 1.82
N MET A 135 -1.61 4.31 1.09
CA MET A 135 -2.67 3.70 0.28
C MET A 135 -3.83 3.18 1.15
N ALA A 136 -3.56 2.72 2.37
CA ALA A 136 -4.60 2.39 3.34
C ALA A 136 -5.40 3.63 3.77
N GLY A 137 -4.73 4.78 3.98
CA GLY A 137 -5.37 6.08 4.19
C GLY A 137 -6.33 6.48 3.07
N TRP A 138 -5.89 6.33 1.82
CA TRP A 138 -6.71 6.58 0.63
C TRP A 138 -7.96 5.69 0.59
N LEU A 139 -7.78 4.39 0.81
CA LEU A 139 -8.89 3.44 0.79
C LEU A 139 -9.86 3.67 1.94
N ALA A 140 -9.38 4.05 3.13
CA ALA A 140 -10.25 4.37 4.25
C ALA A 140 -11.13 5.60 3.96
N ALA A 141 -10.55 6.67 3.41
CA ALA A 141 -11.27 7.87 3.02
C ALA A 141 -12.33 7.59 1.93
N LEU A 142 -11.95 6.83 0.90
CA LEU A 142 -12.87 6.38 -0.15
C LEU A 142 -13.99 5.52 0.41
N CYS A 143 -13.66 4.53 1.25
CA CYS A 143 -14.64 3.61 1.83
C CYS A 143 -15.68 4.35 2.67
N GLN A 144 -15.24 5.26 3.55
CA GLN A 144 -16.15 6.06 4.36
C GLN A 144 -17.08 6.94 3.50
N ALA A 145 -16.55 7.61 2.47
CA ALA A 145 -17.36 8.45 1.58
C ALA A 145 -18.34 7.64 0.72
N MET A 146 -17.90 6.50 0.19
CA MET A 146 -18.72 5.60 -0.62
C MET A 146 -19.84 4.95 0.21
N ARG A 147 -19.56 4.56 1.46
CA ARG A 147 -20.54 3.97 2.37
C ARG A 147 -21.75 4.88 2.60
N GLU A 148 -21.53 6.19 2.73
CA GLU A 148 -22.60 7.18 2.86
C GLU A 148 -23.48 7.31 1.61
N LYS A 149 -23.02 6.81 0.46
CA LYS A 149 -23.80 6.75 -0.79
C LYS A 149 -24.37 5.35 -1.06
N GLY A 150 -24.35 4.47 -0.07
CA GLY A 150 -24.93 3.12 -0.16
C GLY A 150 -24.04 2.08 -0.84
N MET A 151 -22.76 2.39 -1.09
CA MET A 151 -21.79 1.43 -1.60
C MET A 151 -21.17 0.62 -0.46
N THR A 152 -20.77 -0.61 -0.77
CA THR A 152 -20.20 -1.56 0.18
C THR A 152 -18.68 -1.44 0.25
N ALA A 153 -18.07 -2.07 1.26
CA ALA A 153 -16.62 -2.21 1.31
C ALA A 153 -16.03 -2.98 0.12
N LYS A 154 -16.79 -3.94 -0.42
CA LYS A 154 -16.44 -4.65 -1.66
C LYS A 154 -16.32 -3.67 -2.84
N ASP A 155 -17.23 -2.71 -2.94
CA ASP A 155 -17.19 -1.69 -4.01
C ASP A 155 -15.96 -0.80 -3.89
N SER A 156 -15.64 -0.34 -2.67
CA SER A 156 -14.43 0.46 -2.42
C SER A 156 -13.15 -0.31 -2.70
N GLY A 157 -13.11 -1.58 -2.28
CA GLY A 157 -12.02 -2.49 -2.60
C GLY A 157 -11.87 -2.72 -4.10
N ARG A 158 -12.99 -2.88 -4.82
CA ARG A 158 -12.99 -3.08 -6.27
C ARG A 158 -12.51 -1.86 -7.01
N LEU A 159 -12.95 -0.68 -6.59
CA LEU A 159 -12.50 0.59 -7.13
C LEU A 159 -10.98 0.70 -7.01
N LEU A 160 -10.40 0.48 -5.83
CA LEU A 160 -8.95 0.55 -5.65
C LEU A 160 -8.23 -0.49 -6.52
N TYR A 161 -8.73 -1.74 -6.55
CA TYR A 161 -8.15 -2.81 -7.36
C TYR A 161 -8.11 -2.47 -8.85
N ASP A 162 -9.21 -1.93 -9.40
CA ASP A 162 -9.29 -1.54 -10.81
C ASP A 162 -8.39 -0.34 -11.14
N LEU A 163 -8.33 0.66 -10.25
CA LEU A 163 -7.39 1.78 -10.41
C LEU A 163 -5.94 1.31 -10.38
N TYR A 164 -5.60 0.39 -9.47
CA TYR A 164 -4.25 -0.14 -9.35
C TYR A 164 -3.87 -1.04 -10.53
N ALA A 165 -4.81 -1.84 -11.04
CA ALA A 165 -4.63 -2.62 -12.25
C ALA A 165 -4.39 -1.73 -13.48
N ALA A 166 -5.14 -0.63 -13.60
CA ALA A 166 -4.94 0.33 -14.68
C ALA A 166 -3.58 1.05 -14.59
N ASP A 167 -3.13 1.42 -13.38
CA ASP A 167 -1.80 1.99 -13.20
C ASP A 167 -0.71 0.97 -13.57
N TRP A 168 -0.81 -0.30 -13.15
CA TRP A 168 0.14 -1.34 -13.58
C TRP A 168 0.13 -1.57 -15.09
N ALA A 169 -1.04 -1.51 -15.73
CA ALA A 169 -1.16 -1.63 -17.18
C ALA A 169 -0.52 -0.45 -17.94
N SER A 170 -0.30 0.69 -17.26
CA SER A 170 0.41 1.84 -17.84
C SER A 170 1.94 1.71 -17.74
N VAL A 171 2.45 0.81 -16.90
CA VAL A 171 3.88 0.55 -16.78
C VAL A 171 4.35 -0.32 -17.94
N PRO A 172 5.42 0.06 -18.67
CA PRO A 172 6.01 -0.79 -19.69
C PRO A 172 6.39 -2.17 -19.12
N PRO A 173 6.01 -3.30 -19.74
CA PRO A 173 6.26 -4.64 -19.18
C PRO A 173 7.72 -4.91 -18.82
N ALA A 174 8.67 -4.48 -19.66
CA ALA A 174 10.10 -4.63 -19.37
C ALA A 174 10.53 -3.87 -18.11
N LYS A 175 9.96 -2.68 -17.86
CA LYS A 175 10.22 -1.90 -16.65
C LYS A 175 9.63 -2.60 -15.42
N ALA A 176 8.40 -3.09 -15.50
CA ALA A 176 7.77 -3.83 -14.40
C ALA A 176 8.56 -5.11 -14.06
N GLN A 177 8.99 -5.86 -15.07
CA GLN A 177 9.82 -7.05 -14.91
C GLN A 177 11.19 -6.75 -14.30
N ALA A 178 11.84 -5.64 -14.70
CA ALA A 178 13.09 -5.20 -14.10
C ALA A 178 12.92 -4.86 -12.61
N MET A 179 11.81 -4.21 -12.24
CA MET A 179 11.46 -3.95 -10.83
C MET A 179 11.29 -5.26 -10.05
N GLY A 180 10.61 -6.26 -10.63
CA GLY A 180 10.42 -7.56 -9.99
C GLY A 180 11.70 -8.39 -9.87
N ALA A 181 12.58 -8.33 -10.85
CA ALA A 181 13.84 -9.06 -10.85
C ALA A 181 14.75 -8.68 -9.66
N ALA A 182 14.67 -7.42 -9.20
CA ALA A 182 15.44 -6.92 -8.06
C ALA A 182 15.19 -7.71 -6.75
N LEU A 183 13.96 -8.21 -6.55
CA LEU A 183 13.56 -8.98 -5.35
C LEU A 183 14.41 -10.25 -5.15
N PHE A 184 14.90 -10.83 -6.25
CA PHE A 184 15.62 -12.10 -6.24
C PHE A 184 17.14 -11.94 -6.19
N THR A 185 17.64 -10.72 -5.98
CA THR A 185 19.08 -10.48 -5.83
C THR A 185 19.56 -10.83 -4.42
N PRO A 186 20.83 -11.22 -4.23
CA PRO A 186 21.38 -11.43 -2.88
C PRO A 186 21.23 -10.21 -1.97
N ALA A 187 21.41 -9.00 -2.52
CA ALA A 187 21.24 -7.75 -1.78
C ALA A 187 19.80 -7.56 -1.28
N ALA A 188 18.79 -7.93 -2.07
CA ALA A 188 17.40 -7.91 -1.62
C ALA A 188 17.14 -8.93 -0.50
N GLN A 189 17.74 -10.12 -0.57
CA GLN A 189 17.62 -11.13 0.50
C GLN A 189 18.19 -10.63 1.83
N GLU A 190 19.39 -10.05 1.80
CA GLU A 190 20.00 -9.46 3.00
C GLU A 190 19.17 -8.28 3.53
N SER A 191 18.64 -7.44 2.63
CA SER A 191 17.74 -6.35 3.02
C SER A 191 16.45 -6.85 3.69
N ILE A 192 15.87 -7.97 3.23
CA ILE A 192 14.67 -8.57 3.85
C ILE A 192 15.01 -9.14 5.23
N LYS A 193 16.16 -9.80 5.42
CA LYS A 193 16.58 -10.30 6.73
C LYS A 193 16.73 -9.16 7.74
N LEU A 194 17.47 -8.11 7.37
CA LEU A 194 17.67 -6.95 8.23
C LEU A 194 16.35 -6.23 8.54
N TRP A 195 15.46 -6.12 7.54
CA TRP A 195 14.12 -5.58 7.76
C TRP A 195 13.32 -6.43 8.75
N ALA A 196 13.31 -7.76 8.60
CA ALA A 196 12.65 -8.67 9.53
C ALA A 196 13.18 -8.48 10.96
N GLU A 197 14.50 -8.51 11.16
CA GLU A 197 15.15 -8.25 12.46
C GLU A 197 14.75 -6.89 13.06
N THR A 198 14.69 -5.86 12.23
CA THR A 198 14.31 -4.50 12.66
C THR A 198 12.86 -4.45 13.11
N THR A 199 11.94 -5.02 12.35
CA THR A 199 10.50 -4.99 12.69
C THR A 199 10.18 -5.78 13.96
N GLN A 200 10.97 -6.81 14.31
CA GLN A 200 10.80 -7.54 15.58
C GLN A 200 10.99 -6.66 16.81
N LYS A 201 11.72 -5.55 16.70
CA LYS A 201 11.90 -4.58 17.78
C LYS A 201 10.64 -3.75 18.06
N ARG A 202 9.63 -3.79 17.18
CA ARG A 202 8.32 -3.11 17.34
C ARG A 202 8.44 -1.63 17.69
N LEU A 203 9.42 -0.94 17.09
CA LEU A 203 9.70 0.47 17.37
C LEU A 203 8.56 1.40 16.95
N LEU A 204 7.75 0.97 15.97
CA LEU A 204 6.68 1.74 15.36
C LEU A 204 5.37 0.95 15.48
N PRO A 205 4.47 1.30 16.42
CA PRO A 205 3.27 0.49 16.72
C PRO A 205 2.34 0.28 15.52
N GLY A 206 2.27 1.25 14.61
CA GLY A 206 1.45 1.21 13.40
C GLY A 206 2.07 0.41 12.24
N ASP A 207 3.31 -0.06 12.36
CA ASP A 207 4.01 -0.79 11.31
C ASP A 207 3.62 -2.29 11.30
N TRP A 208 4.07 -2.96 10.25
CA TRP A 208 4.06 -4.40 10.10
C TRP A 208 5.22 -5.04 10.88
N VAL A 209 4.98 -6.25 11.39
CA VAL A 209 6.02 -7.07 12.01
C VAL A 209 6.26 -8.29 11.14
N VAL A 210 7.53 -8.57 10.81
CA VAL A 210 7.88 -9.57 9.81
C VAL A 210 8.87 -10.60 10.36
N ARG A 211 8.71 -11.83 9.93
CA ARG A 211 9.68 -12.92 10.10
C ARG A 211 10.22 -13.33 8.73
N TYR A 212 11.55 -13.38 8.60
CA TYR A 212 12.19 -13.94 7.41
C TYR A 212 11.96 -15.46 7.36
N VAL A 213 11.74 -16.00 6.16
CA VAL A 213 11.61 -17.44 5.92
C VAL A 213 12.65 -17.83 4.87
N ALA A 214 13.56 -18.73 5.25
CA ALA A 214 14.60 -19.20 4.35
C ALA A 214 13.98 -19.90 3.12
N PRO A 215 14.53 -19.70 1.91
CA PRO A 215 14.03 -20.32 0.69
C PRO A 215 14.18 -21.84 0.72
N ASP A 216 13.33 -22.51 -0.03
CA ASP A 216 13.34 -23.96 -0.21
C ASP A 216 13.02 -24.34 -1.68
N LYS A 217 12.69 -25.60 -1.95
CA LYS A 217 12.37 -26.06 -3.32
C LYS A 217 11.10 -25.39 -3.89
N THR A 218 10.21 -24.90 -3.04
CA THR A 218 8.88 -24.39 -3.40
C THR A 218 8.85 -22.88 -3.63
N PHE A 219 9.80 -22.11 -3.09
CA PHE A 219 9.92 -20.65 -3.31
C PHE A 219 11.36 -20.14 -3.16
N ASP A 220 11.67 -19.02 -3.82
CA ASP A 220 13.02 -18.42 -3.85
C ASP A 220 13.18 -17.28 -2.84
N VAL A 221 12.06 -16.64 -2.44
CA VAL A 221 12.03 -15.56 -1.43
C VAL A 221 10.80 -15.75 -0.54
N GLY A 222 10.99 -15.71 0.78
CA GLY A 222 9.92 -15.93 1.75
C GLY A 222 10.01 -15.01 2.95
N TYR A 223 8.85 -14.53 3.40
CA TYR A 223 8.68 -13.89 4.70
C TYR A 223 7.23 -13.97 5.16
N ASP A 224 7.02 -13.94 6.47
CA ASP A 224 5.70 -13.94 7.09
C ASP A 224 5.45 -12.59 7.75
N TYR A 225 4.31 -11.96 7.45
CA TYR A 225 3.81 -10.88 8.31
C TYR A 225 3.11 -11.50 9.52
N LEU A 226 3.57 -11.13 10.71
CA LEU A 226 2.98 -11.50 12.01
C LEU A 226 2.02 -10.41 12.52
N GLU A 227 2.22 -9.16 12.09
CA GLU A 227 1.33 -8.04 12.34
C GLU A 227 1.19 -7.21 11.07
N CYS A 228 0.01 -6.63 10.84
CA CYS A 228 -0.30 -5.87 9.63
C CYS A 228 -0.72 -4.42 9.93
N GLY A 229 0.11 -3.45 9.52
CA GLY A 229 -0.16 -2.03 9.71
C GLY A 229 -1.46 -1.56 9.06
N ALA A 230 -1.77 -2.03 7.85
CA ALA A 230 -3.04 -1.73 7.19
C ALA A 230 -4.25 -2.28 7.96
N CYS A 231 -4.20 -3.51 8.48
CA CYS A 231 -5.30 -4.06 9.28
C CYS A 231 -5.52 -3.27 10.58
N LYS A 232 -4.43 -2.91 11.28
CA LYS A 232 -4.48 -2.04 12.47
C LYS A 232 -5.15 -0.71 12.12
N TYR A 233 -4.71 -0.09 11.03
CA TYR A 233 -5.23 1.20 10.59
C TYR A 233 -6.71 1.13 10.20
N PHE A 234 -7.12 0.19 9.35
CA PHE A 234 -8.53 0.04 8.95
C PHE A 234 -9.45 -0.23 10.13
N LYS A 235 -8.99 -1.02 11.12
CA LYS A 235 -9.73 -1.22 12.38
C LYS A 235 -9.90 0.09 13.14
N ALA A 236 -8.84 0.88 13.30
CA ALA A 236 -8.91 2.18 13.96
C ALA A 236 -9.83 3.18 13.22
N GLN A 237 -9.95 3.06 11.90
CA GLN A 237 -10.80 3.90 11.06
C GLN A 237 -12.25 3.39 10.92
N GLY A 238 -12.63 2.27 11.56
CA GLY A 238 -13.98 1.72 11.46
C GLY A 238 -14.35 1.18 10.07
N VAL A 239 -13.35 0.68 9.34
CA VAL A 239 -13.49 0.14 7.97
C VAL A 239 -12.72 -1.19 7.82
N ALA A 240 -12.61 -1.98 8.90
CA ALA A 240 -11.81 -3.21 8.93
C ALA A 240 -12.17 -4.21 7.81
N GLU A 241 -13.43 -4.24 7.40
CA GLU A 241 -13.96 -5.11 6.35
C GLU A 241 -13.36 -4.83 4.97
N VAL A 242 -12.70 -3.69 4.76
CA VAL A 242 -12.03 -3.36 3.49
C VAL A 242 -10.67 -4.05 3.35
N ALA A 243 -10.09 -4.52 4.46
CA ALA A 243 -8.73 -5.04 4.50
C ALA A 243 -8.49 -6.24 3.56
N PRO A 244 -9.39 -7.24 3.44
CA PRO A 244 -9.20 -8.36 2.51
C PRO A 244 -9.05 -7.90 1.06
N TYR A 245 -9.83 -6.88 0.64
CA TYR A 245 -9.78 -6.34 -0.71
C TYR A 245 -8.50 -5.56 -0.97
N TYR A 246 -8.02 -4.81 0.03
CA TYR A 246 -6.74 -4.11 -0.04
C TYR A 246 -5.58 -5.07 -0.34
N CYS A 247 -5.58 -6.25 0.31
CA CYS A 247 -4.56 -7.28 0.15
C CYS A 247 -4.52 -7.95 -1.24
N LEU A 248 -5.51 -7.71 -2.10
CA LEU A 248 -5.53 -8.26 -3.47
C LEU A 248 -4.57 -7.52 -4.41
N ASN A 249 -4.21 -6.27 -4.06
CA ASN A 249 -3.27 -5.46 -4.82
C ASN A 249 -1.87 -6.10 -4.90
N ASP A 250 -1.49 -6.90 -3.90
CA ASP A 250 -0.22 -7.64 -3.89
C ASP A 250 -0.08 -8.56 -5.11
N PHE A 251 -1.18 -9.20 -5.53
CA PHE A 251 -1.19 -10.11 -6.67
C PHE A 251 -1.15 -9.36 -8.01
N LEU A 252 -1.78 -8.18 -8.10
CA LEU A 252 -1.65 -7.30 -9.28
C LEU A 252 -0.20 -6.87 -9.48
N ALA A 253 0.43 -6.38 -8.42
CA ALA A 253 1.83 -5.97 -8.44
C ALA A 253 2.74 -7.15 -8.82
N SER A 254 2.55 -8.30 -8.17
CA SER A 254 3.37 -9.47 -8.44
C SER A 254 3.22 -9.99 -9.86
N ARG A 255 2.00 -9.97 -10.42
CA ARG A 255 1.72 -10.38 -11.80
C ARG A 255 2.41 -9.45 -12.80
N ALA A 256 2.28 -8.14 -12.61
CA ALA A 256 2.92 -7.15 -13.48
C ALA A 256 4.46 -7.25 -13.41
N GLN A 257 5.00 -7.48 -12.21
CA GLN A 257 6.43 -7.59 -11.97
C GLN A 257 7.04 -8.96 -12.30
N GLY A 258 6.22 -10.00 -12.49
CA GLY A 258 6.69 -11.36 -12.70
C GLY A 258 7.38 -11.98 -11.47
N THR A 259 7.01 -11.55 -10.25
CA THR A 259 7.63 -12.07 -9.01
C THR A 259 6.99 -13.37 -8.52
N GLY A 260 5.87 -13.79 -9.11
CA GLY A 260 5.27 -15.09 -8.86
C GLY A 260 4.83 -15.29 -7.42
N LEU A 261 4.22 -14.29 -6.78
CA LEU A 261 3.67 -14.36 -5.43
C LEU A 261 2.59 -15.45 -5.35
N SER A 262 2.63 -16.21 -4.26
CA SER A 262 1.53 -17.04 -3.80
C SER A 262 1.44 -16.94 -2.28
N ARG A 263 0.22 -16.97 -1.76
CA ARG A 263 -0.10 -16.80 -0.34
C ARG A 263 -1.28 -17.71 0.03
N GLN A 264 -1.15 -18.48 1.10
CA GLN A 264 -2.20 -19.38 1.61
C GLN A 264 -2.96 -18.80 2.81
N HIS A 265 -2.26 -18.01 3.64
CA HIS A 265 -2.75 -17.39 4.85
C HIS A 265 -2.71 -15.87 4.72
N THR A 266 -3.74 -15.19 5.20
CA THR A 266 -3.83 -13.72 5.17
C THR A 266 -4.47 -13.20 6.46
N ILE A 267 -3.75 -12.36 7.22
CA ILE A 267 -4.24 -11.73 8.46
C ILE A 267 -5.60 -11.04 8.25
N ALA A 268 -5.77 -10.32 7.14
CA ALA A 268 -7.02 -9.64 6.82
C ALA A 268 -8.22 -10.59 6.67
N GLN A 269 -7.98 -11.87 6.37
CA GLN A 269 -9.00 -12.93 6.24
C GLN A 269 -9.18 -13.74 7.54
N GLY A 270 -8.49 -13.36 8.63
CA GLY A 270 -8.59 -13.99 9.94
C GLY A 270 -7.51 -15.03 10.25
N ASP A 271 -6.54 -15.23 9.36
CA ASP A 271 -5.39 -16.09 9.64
C ASP A 271 -4.43 -15.46 10.67
N PRO A 272 -3.60 -16.27 11.36
CA PRO A 272 -2.61 -15.76 12.31
C PRO A 272 -1.44 -15.00 11.66
N LEU A 273 -1.23 -15.14 10.34
CA LEU A 273 -0.12 -14.49 9.61
C LEU A 273 -0.45 -14.31 8.12
N CYS A 274 0.37 -13.53 7.41
CA CYS A 274 0.39 -13.54 5.94
C CYS A 274 1.67 -14.23 5.44
N ASP A 275 1.57 -15.29 4.65
CA ASP A 275 2.72 -16.07 4.14
C ASP A 275 3.13 -15.63 2.73
N PHE A 276 3.97 -14.62 2.61
CA PHE A 276 4.44 -14.18 1.31
C PHE A 276 5.52 -15.13 0.79
N ARG A 277 5.22 -15.84 -0.29
CA ARG A 277 6.15 -16.73 -0.99
C ARG A 277 6.29 -16.26 -2.43
N TYR A 278 7.50 -16.03 -2.91
CA TYR A 278 7.78 -15.63 -4.29
C TYR A 278 8.66 -16.67 -4.97
N LYS A 279 8.36 -16.97 -6.23
CA LYS A 279 9.15 -17.91 -7.04
C LYS A 279 9.31 -17.37 -8.45
N ARG A 280 10.54 -17.29 -8.93
CA ARG A 280 10.86 -16.83 -10.27
C ARG A 280 10.18 -17.73 -11.30
N GLY A 281 9.51 -17.11 -12.27
CA GLY A 281 8.83 -17.82 -13.35
C GLY A 281 7.52 -18.52 -12.92
N ARG A 282 7.11 -18.45 -11.65
CA ARG A 282 5.80 -18.96 -11.23
C ARG A 282 4.69 -18.02 -11.71
N PRO A 283 3.66 -18.52 -12.43
CA PRO A 283 2.48 -17.73 -12.72
C PRO A 283 1.77 -17.32 -11.44
N VAL A 284 1.38 -16.04 -11.34
CA VAL A 284 0.46 -15.61 -10.27
C VAL A 284 -0.93 -16.05 -10.69
N THR A 285 -1.56 -16.96 -9.95
CA THR A 285 -2.94 -17.43 -10.24
C THR A 285 -3.99 -16.73 -9.39
N GLN A 286 -3.57 -16.11 -8.29
CA GLN A 286 -4.44 -15.41 -7.36
C GLN A 286 -4.77 -14.00 -7.87
N ASP A 287 -6.02 -13.58 -7.71
CA ASP A 287 -6.59 -12.32 -8.17
C ASP A 287 -7.96 -12.06 -7.49
N TRP A 288 -8.66 -11.01 -7.95
CA TRP A 288 -10.00 -10.68 -7.46
C TRP A 288 -10.98 -11.87 -7.51
N ASN A 289 -11.04 -12.60 -8.61
CA ASN A 289 -12.07 -13.62 -8.83
C ASN A 289 -11.78 -14.91 -8.07
N THR A 290 -10.50 -15.25 -7.91
CA THR A 290 -10.07 -16.45 -7.19
C THR A 290 -10.07 -16.28 -5.68
N GLU A 291 -9.89 -15.05 -5.18
CA GLU A 291 -9.74 -14.79 -3.75
C GLU A 291 -11.02 -14.26 -3.08
N THR A 292 -11.77 -13.36 -3.73
CA THR A 292 -12.97 -12.77 -3.09
C THR A 292 -14.05 -13.78 -2.68
N PRO A 293 -14.26 -14.93 -3.36
CA PRO A 293 -15.20 -15.95 -2.88
C PRO A 293 -14.81 -16.61 -1.54
N LYS A 294 -13.55 -16.49 -1.13
CA LYS A 294 -13.04 -17.04 0.14
C LYS A 294 -13.27 -16.10 1.31
N PHE A 295 -13.62 -14.84 1.05
CA PHE A 295 -13.73 -13.85 2.10
C PHE A 295 -14.98 -14.12 2.93
N LYS A 296 -14.79 -14.32 4.24
CA LYS A 296 -15.87 -14.41 5.21
C LYS A 296 -16.32 -12.97 5.53
N VAL A 297 -16.97 -12.32 4.57
CA VAL A 297 -17.51 -10.98 4.78
C VAL A 297 -18.87 -11.15 5.45
N GLY A 298 -18.92 -10.80 6.74
CA GLY A 298 -20.17 -10.69 7.50
C GLY A 298 -20.95 -9.44 7.15
#